data_AF-A0A151QF17-F1
#
_entry.id   AF-A0A151QF17-F1
#
_cell.length_a   1.000
_cell.length_b   1.000
_cell.length_c   1.000
_cell.angle_alpha   90.00
_cell.angle_beta   90.00
_cell.angle_gamma   90.00
#
_symmetry.space_group_name_H-M   'P 1'
#
loop_
_entity.id
_entity.type
_entity.pdbx_description
1 polymer ?
#
loop_
_entity_poly.entity_id
_entity_poly.type
_entity_poly.pdbx_seq_one_letter_code
_entity_poly.pdbx_strand_id
1 'polypeptide(L)'
;MSSNAEIKISGFPEDDGYWFVKWIDEFRLPHLTTSSASVKVVLQKLGSVDFHNLNNLGSTDIRSILGQRKKDADVIIEIRCPVVMPGTLPLVFIGAIYQRGVYVGRLPTRRRTIALADGGQEGFELSLSQQITPPPGWPEGAPYSLLNRFEYSVIPNIMRSSRCLMINRGEDTFIIPRMTIFKTFYAPHTELAKAFCGGPWNDRLDEVICLDDFESGLKTQKITHPEQWNIILQVRVPDVFAPLLACFTLMSSQDRALL
;
A
#
# COMPACT_ATOMS: atom_id res chain seq x y z
N MET A 1 -8.48 -2.65 29.50
CA MET A 1 -7.63 -1.51 29.14
C MET A 1 -6.33 -2.06 28.58
N SER A 2 -6.24 -2.18 27.25
CA SER A 2 -5.04 -2.68 26.59
C SER A 2 -4.03 -1.54 26.54
N SER A 3 -2.84 -1.75 27.10
CA SER A 3 -1.69 -0.89 26.82
C SER A 3 -1.49 -0.88 25.30
N ASN A 4 -1.69 0.27 24.64
CA ASN A 4 -1.30 0.45 23.24
C ASN A 4 0.23 0.30 23.17
N ALA A 5 0.72 -0.92 23.04
CA ALA A 5 2.10 -1.18 22.73
C ALA A 5 2.38 -0.49 21.40
N GLU A 6 3.26 0.52 21.42
CA GLU A 6 3.70 1.21 20.22
C GLU A 6 4.35 0.18 19.27
N ILE A 7 3.71 -0.06 18.12
CA ILE A 7 4.19 -1.07 17.18
C ILE A 7 5.37 -0.46 16.40
N LYS A 8 6.57 -0.96 16.68
CA LYS A 8 7.80 -0.60 15.97
C LYS A 8 7.92 -1.39 14.66
N ILE A 9 8.14 -0.70 13.54
CA ILE A 9 8.38 -1.31 12.23
C ILE A 9 9.85 -1.68 12.10
N SER A 10 10.14 -2.98 12.00
CA SER A 10 11.50 -3.47 11.77
C SER A 10 12.04 -2.98 10.42
N GLY A 11 13.31 -2.58 10.40
CA GLY A 11 14.00 -2.05 9.22
C GLY A 11 13.85 -0.54 9.02
N PHE A 12 12.95 0.14 9.74
CA PHE A 12 12.88 1.60 9.70
C PHE A 12 14.04 2.24 10.48
N PRO A 13 14.45 3.48 10.14
CA PRO A 13 15.52 4.18 10.85
C PRO A 13 15.26 4.29 12.36
N GLU A 14 16.32 4.06 13.14
CA GLU A 14 16.29 4.14 14.62
C GLU A 14 16.76 5.49 15.16
N ASP A 15 17.00 6.45 14.27
CA ASP A 15 17.40 7.81 14.65
C ASP A 15 16.21 8.69 15.07
N ASP A 16 16.52 9.88 15.57
CA ASP A 16 15.55 10.89 16.01
C ASP A 16 14.88 11.67 14.88
N GLY A 17 15.25 11.39 13.64
CA GLY A 17 14.66 12.00 12.46
C GLY A 17 13.20 11.60 12.29
N TYR A 18 12.42 12.53 11.72
CA TYR A 18 11.07 12.24 11.27
C TYR A 18 11.11 11.74 9.82
N TRP A 19 10.68 10.51 9.61
CA TRP A 19 10.72 9.84 8.32
C TRP A 19 9.31 9.63 7.82
N PHE A 20 8.94 10.31 6.72
CA PHE A 20 7.65 10.06 6.10
C PHE A 20 7.74 9.01 5.01
N VAL A 21 6.70 8.18 4.91
CA VAL A 21 6.54 7.20 3.85
C VAL A 21 6.16 7.92 2.58
N LYS A 22 7.13 8.00 1.68
CA LYS A 22 6.95 8.58 0.37
C LYS A 22 6.23 7.57 -0.52
N TRP A 23 6.83 6.40 -0.74
CA TRP A 23 6.29 5.39 -1.65
C TRP A 23 6.34 3.98 -1.05
N ILE A 24 5.49 3.08 -1.53
CA ILE A 24 5.45 1.67 -1.11
C ILE A 24 5.15 0.81 -2.33
N ASP A 25 6.05 -0.09 -2.72
CA ASP A 25 5.84 -1.10 -3.78
C ASP A 25 7.03 -2.08 -3.84
N GLU A 26 7.27 -2.68 -5.02
CA GLU A 26 8.28 -3.70 -5.28
C GLU A 26 8.16 -4.87 -4.31
N PHE A 27 6.96 -5.46 -4.26
CA PHE A 27 6.76 -6.74 -3.61
C PHE A 27 7.69 -7.78 -4.22
N ARG A 28 8.44 -8.47 -3.36
CA ARG A 28 9.32 -9.57 -3.72
C ARG A 28 8.82 -10.83 -3.05
N LEU A 29 8.45 -11.80 -3.86
CA LEU A 29 8.27 -13.17 -3.42
C LEU A 29 9.64 -13.86 -3.33
N PRO A 30 9.83 -14.73 -2.34
CA PRO A 30 11.04 -15.53 -2.29
C PRO A 30 11.06 -16.55 -3.43
N HIS A 31 12.18 -16.65 -4.12
CA HIS A 31 12.45 -17.78 -4.99
C HIS A 31 13.12 -18.89 -4.17
N LEU A 32 12.59 -20.11 -4.24
CA LEU A 32 13.26 -21.32 -3.72
C LEU A 32 13.60 -21.24 -2.21
N THR A 33 12.61 -20.94 -1.38
CA THR A 33 12.62 -21.11 0.11
C THR A 33 13.70 -20.38 0.93
N THR A 34 14.54 -19.54 0.32
CA THR A 34 15.71 -18.91 0.98
C THR A 34 15.50 -17.50 1.53
N SER A 35 14.34 -16.88 1.28
CA SER A 35 13.98 -15.59 1.88
C SER A 35 12.50 -15.54 2.25
N SER A 36 12.09 -14.55 3.05
CA SER A 36 10.67 -14.25 3.28
C SER A 36 10.17 -13.25 2.23
N ALA A 37 8.87 -13.29 1.94
CA ALA A 37 8.24 -12.25 1.13
C ALA A 37 8.47 -10.88 1.77
N SER A 38 8.59 -9.84 0.94
CA SER A 38 8.92 -8.50 1.44
C SER A 38 8.49 -7.39 0.50
N VAL A 39 8.39 -6.17 1.02
CA VAL A 39 7.99 -4.97 0.28
C VAL A 39 9.00 -3.87 0.53
N LYS A 40 9.37 -3.13 -0.51
CA LYS A 40 10.22 -1.97 -0.35
C LYS A 40 9.38 -0.74 0.02
N VAL A 41 9.91 0.09 0.91
CA VAL A 41 9.32 1.37 1.31
C VAL A 41 10.33 2.45 0.98
N VAL A 42 9.91 3.55 0.36
CA VAL A 42 10.73 4.76 0.24
C VAL A 42 10.38 5.68 1.39
N LEU A 43 11.34 5.93 2.25
CA LEU A 43 11.27 6.91 3.32
C LEU A 43 12.05 8.15 2.93
N GLN A 44 11.48 9.31 3.20
CA GLN A 44 12.17 10.59 3.11
C GLN A 44 12.20 11.24 4.48
N LYS A 45 13.37 11.72 4.88
CA LYS A 45 13.52 12.50 6.10
C LYS A 45 12.87 13.86 5.91
N LEU A 46 11.98 14.24 6.82
CA LEU A 46 11.55 15.61 6.95
C LEU A 46 12.74 16.42 7.46
N GLY A 47 12.99 17.59 6.86
CA GLY A 47 14.00 18.52 7.34
C GLY A 47 13.61 19.09 8.71
N SER A 48 14.09 20.29 9.03
CA SER A 48 13.69 21.05 10.23
C SER A 48 12.24 21.58 10.16
N VAL A 49 11.30 20.69 9.83
CA VAL A 49 9.86 20.94 9.94
C VAL A 49 9.52 20.76 11.41
N ASP A 50 9.00 21.81 12.03
CA ASP A 50 8.47 21.74 13.38
C ASP A 50 7.29 20.75 13.41
N PHE A 51 7.49 19.63 14.11
CA PHE A 51 6.52 18.55 14.21
C PHE A 51 5.17 19.05 14.74
N HIS A 52 5.18 20.06 15.62
CA HIS A 52 3.96 20.66 16.18
C HIS A 52 3.11 21.38 15.12
N ASN A 53 3.71 21.78 14.01
CA ASN A 53 3.05 22.49 12.91
C ASN A 53 2.70 21.59 11.71
N LEU A 54 2.95 20.27 11.79
CA LEU A 54 2.67 19.35 10.69
C LEU A 54 1.22 19.38 10.21
N ASN A 55 0.26 19.52 11.14
CA ASN A 55 -1.17 19.56 10.83
C ASN A 55 -1.58 20.87 10.10
N ASN A 56 -0.76 21.91 10.18
CA ASN A 56 -1.03 23.23 9.61
C ASN A 56 -0.33 23.45 8.26
N LEU A 57 0.42 22.46 7.75
CA LEU A 57 1.11 22.60 6.48
C LEU A 57 0.13 22.82 5.32
N GLY A 58 0.37 23.88 4.56
CA GLY A 58 -0.40 24.18 3.36
C GLY A 58 0.01 23.32 2.17
N SER A 59 -0.77 23.37 1.09
CA SER A 59 -0.46 22.66 -0.15
C SER A 59 0.91 23.05 -0.73
N THR A 60 1.36 24.28 -0.52
CA THR A 60 2.66 24.78 -0.99
C THR A 60 3.81 24.12 -0.22
N ASP A 61 3.68 24.00 1.11
CA ASP A 61 4.68 23.35 1.97
C ASP A 61 4.77 21.86 1.68
N ILE A 62 3.63 21.21 1.44
CA ILE A 62 3.60 19.80 1.05
C ILE A 62 4.31 19.62 -0.31
N ARG A 63 4.11 20.54 -1.27
CA ARG A 63 4.81 20.49 -2.56
C ARG A 63 6.32 20.68 -2.43
N SER A 64 6.79 21.52 -1.51
CA SER A 64 8.22 21.69 -1.26
C SER A 64 8.83 20.49 -0.53
N ILE A 65 8.06 19.79 0.31
CA ILE A 65 8.47 18.51 0.92
C ILE A 65 8.51 17.39 -0.13
N LEU A 66 7.48 17.27 -0.96
CA LEU A 66 7.33 16.17 -1.91
C LEU A 66 8.17 16.33 -3.17
N GLY A 67 8.39 17.55 -3.68
CA GLY A 67 9.08 17.86 -4.93
C GLY A 67 10.47 18.48 -4.74
N GLN A 68 11.19 18.69 -5.84
CA GLN A 68 12.42 19.51 -5.88
C GLN A 68 12.43 20.35 -7.15
N ARG A 69 12.45 21.68 -7.03
CA ARG A 69 12.69 22.53 -8.20
C ARG A 69 14.19 22.65 -8.43
N LYS A 70 14.61 22.83 -9.68
CA LYS A 70 16.03 23.02 -10.05
C LYS A 70 16.75 24.17 -9.31
N LYS A 71 16.00 25.11 -8.72
CA LYS A 71 16.55 26.23 -7.94
C LYS A 71 16.83 25.88 -6.47
N ASP A 72 16.42 24.70 -5.99
CA ASP A 72 16.54 24.26 -4.59
C ASP A 72 17.78 23.39 -4.38
N ALA A 73 18.91 23.71 -5.04
CA ALA A 73 20.12 22.87 -5.06
C ALA A 73 20.71 22.61 -3.66
N ASP A 74 20.38 23.46 -2.68
CA ASP A 74 20.87 23.37 -1.30
C ASP A 74 20.01 22.46 -0.39
N VAL A 75 18.85 21.96 -0.87
CA VAL A 75 18.00 21.07 -0.07
C VAL A 75 18.42 19.61 -0.28
N ILE A 76 19.28 19.12 0.62
CA ILE A 76 19.65 17.71 0.68
C ILE A 76 18.44 16.90 1.17
N ILE A 77 17.84 16.11 0.28
CA ILE A 77 16.79 15.16 0.64
C ILE A 77 17.44 13.84 1.04
N GLU A 78 17.36 13.49 2.32
CA GLU A 78 17.81 12.19 2.80
C GLU A 78 16.74 11.13 2.56
N ILE A 79 17.10 10.05 1.86
CA ILE A 79 16.19 8.96 1.49
C ILE A 79 16.72 7.64 2.01
N ARG A 80 15.81 6.81 2.53
CA ARG A 80 16.07 5.42 2.89
C ARG A 80 15.09 4.52 2.17
N CYS A 81 15.53 3.32 1.82
CA CYS A 81 14.72 2.34 1.10
C CYS A 81 14.64 1.01 1.88
N PRO A 82 14.10 1.01 3.11
CA PRO A 82 14.00 -0.22 3.87
C PRO A 82 13.07 -1.23 3.21
N VAL A 83 13.26 -2.48 3.59
CA VAL A 83 12.43 -3.61 3.19
C VAL A 83 11.66 -4.04 4.43
N VAL A 84 10.33 -4.15 4.30
CA VAL A 84 9.44 -4.54 5.40
C VAL A 84 8.77 -5.87 5.12
N MET A 85 8.39 -6.55 6.20
CA MET A 85 7.67 -7.82 6.14
C MET A 85 6.19 -7.60 5.82
N PRO A 86 5.54 -8.53 5.09
CA PRO A 86 4.14 -8.41 4.70
C PRO A 86 3.18 -8.14 5.86
N GLY A 87 3.38 -8.82 7.00
CA GLY A 87 2.53 -8.64 8.18
C GLY A 87 2.51 -7.22 8.75
N THR A 88 3.54 -6.40 8.47
CA THR A 88 3.60 -5.00 8.86
C THR A 88 3.01 -4.04 7.83
N LEU A 89 2.66 -4.52 6.63
CA LEU A 89 2.15 -3.68 5.55
C LEU A 89 0.94 -2.85 5.95
N PRO A 90 -0.10 -3.39 6.61
CA PRO A 90 -1.28 -2.61 7.00
C PRO A 90 -0.90 -1.32 7.75
N LEU A 91 0.14 -1.39 8.58
CA LEU A 91 0.63 -0.30 9.42
C LEU A 91 1.40 0.78 8.66
N VAL A 92 1.89 0.51 7.43
CA VAL A 92 2.73 1.42 6.64
C VAL A 92 1.96 2.02 5.48
N PHE A 93 1.67 3.32 5.47
CA PHE A 93 0.90 3.98 4.40
C PHE A 93 1.54 5.30 3.95
N ILE A 94 1.31 5.67 2.68
CA ILE A 94 1.88 6.90 2.11
C ILE A 94 1.44 8.13 2.91
N GLY A 95 2.40 8.99 3.23
CA GLY A 95 2.22 10.18 4.05
C GLY A 95 2.31 9.92 5.56
N ALA A 96 2.34 8.68 6.03
CA ALA A 96 2.61 8.36 7.44
C ALA A 96 4.03 8.79 7.82
N ILE A 97 4.21 9.26 9.06
CA ILE A 97 5.46 9.75 9.63
C ILE A 97 5.87 8.83 10.79
N TYR A 98 7.13 8.43 10.79
CA TYR A 98 7.72 7.57 11.79
C TYR A 98 8.93 8.23 12.42
N GLN A 99 9.14 7.97 13.70
CA GLN A 99 10.35 8.33 14.45
C GLN A 99 10.81 7.09 15.20
N ARG A 100 12.10 6.74 15.12
CA ARG A 100 12.66 5.50 15.69
C ARG A 100 11.85 4.23 15.33
N GLY A 101 11.27 4.20 14.12
CA GLY A 101 10.44 3.10 13.62
C GLY A 101 9.00 3.04 14.17
N VAL A 102 8.57 3.99 15.01
CA VAL A 102 7.21 4.06 15.57
C VAL A 102 6.40 5.13 14.83
N TYR A 103 5.12 4.85 14.55
CA TYR A 103 4.23 5.82 13.93
C TYR A 103 3.95 6.99 14.89
N VAL A 104 4.22 8.22 14.43
CA VAL A 104 4.02 9.45 15.24
C VAL A 104 3.01 10.41 14.64
N GLY A 105 2.68 10.29 13.35
CA GLY A 105 1.72 11.18 12.70
C GLY A 105 1.64 10.98 11.20
N ARG A 106 1.01 11.91 10.48
CA ARG A 106 0.93 11.88 9.02
C ARG A 106 0.94 13.28 8.45
N LEU A 107 1.44 13.41 7.22
CA LEU A 107 1.28 14.65 6.44
C LEU A 107 -0.21 14.93 6.19
N PRO A 108 -0.63 16.21 6.11
CA PRO A 108 -2.01 16.54 5.80
C PRO A 108 -2.44 15.97 4.45
N THR A 109 -3.61 15.34 4.42
CA THR A 109 -4.19 14.75 3.21
C THR A 109 -5.57 15.33 2.92
N ARG A 110 -5.97 15.32 1.65
CA ARG A 110 -7.33 15.67 1.22
C ARG A 110 -8.04 14.44 0.71
N ARG A 111 -9.25 14.19 1.20
CA ARG A 111 -10.10 13.13 0.66
C ARG A 111 -10.61 13.55 -0.71
N ARG A 112 -10.39 12.69 -1.71
CA ARG A 112 -11.01 12.79 -3.02
C ARG A 112 -11.80 11.52 -3.27
N THR A 113 -12.96 11.66 -3.90
CA THR A 113 -13.80 10.54 -4.33
C THR A 113 -13.82 10.57 -5.85
N ILE A 114 -13.48 9.44 -6.46
CA ILE A 114 -13.61 9.21 -7.89
C ILE A 114 -14.70 8.16 -8.09
N ALA A 115 -15.63 8.43 -9.00
CA ALA A 115 -16.54 7.41 -9.48
C ALA A 115 -15.80 6.57 -10.54
N LEU A 116 -15.90 5.26 -10.42
CA LEU A 116 -15.47 4.31 -11.45
C LEU A 116 -16.70 3.89 -12.25
N ALA A 117 -16.56 3.81 -13.58
CA ALA A 117 -17.62 3.33 -14.45
C ALA A 117 -17.85 1.82 -14.26
N ASP A 118 -19.10 1.39 -14.32
CA ASP A 118 -19.47 -0.01 -14.15
C ASP A 118 -18.80 -0.90 -15.20
N GLY A 119 -17.99 -1.87 -14.77
CA GLY A 119 -17.36 -2.86 -15.64
C GLY A 119 -16.29 -2.33 -16.61
N GLY A 120 -15.94 -1.04 -16.54
CA GLY A 120 -14.92 -0.43 -17.41
C GLY A 120 -13.50 -0.64 -16.89
N GLN A 121 -12.56 -0.93 -17.79
CA GLN A 121 -11.13 -0.71 -17.51
C GLN A 121 -10.85 0.79 -17.54
N GLU A 122 -11.01 1.44 -16.41
CA GLU A 122 -10.65 2.84 -16.26
C GLU A 122 -9.25 3.00 -15.67
N GLY A 123 -8.40 3.68 -16.44
CA GLY A 123 -7.03 3.93 -16.08
C GLY A 123 -6.03 3.00 -16.76
N PHE A 124 -4.76 3.35 -16.63
CA PHE A 124 -3.65 2.66 -17.27
C PHE A 124 -2.68 2.18 -16.19
N GLU A 125 -2.29 0.91 -16.24
CA GLU A 125 -1.20 0.41 -15.41
C GLU A 125 0.13 0.81 -16.06
N LEU A 126 0.90 1.63 -15.35
CA LEU A 126 2.17 2.17 -15.83
C LEU A 126 3.29 1.83 -14.87
N SER A 127 4.50 1.63 -15.40
CA SER A 127 5.71 1.63 -14.57
C SER A 127 6.08 3.06 -14.21
N LEU A 128 6.63 3.28 -13.01
CA LEU A 128 7.14 4.61 -12.62
C LEU A 128 8.28 5.11 -13.52
N SER A 129 9.03 4.20 -14.13
CA SER A 129 10.10 4.54 -15.07
C SER A 129 9.62 4.70 -16.51
N GLN A 130 8.33 4.48 -16.78
CA GLN A 130 7.79 4.59 -18.13
C GLN A 130 7.66 6.06 -18.55
N GLN A 131 8.15 6.37 -19.75
CA GLN A 131 7.89 7.66 -20.39
C GLN A 131 6.49 7.65 -20.99
N ILE A 132 5.77 8.75 -20.82
CA ILE A 132 4.40 8.92 -21.33
C ILE A 132 4.32 10.19 -22.18
N THR A 133 3.24 10.33 -22.94
CA THR A 133 3.03 11.50 -23.80
C THR A 133 3.00 12.77 -22.96
N PRO A 134 3.88 13.75 -23.25
CA PRO A 134 3.88 15.01 -22.52
C PRO A 134 2.62 15.83 -22.78
N PRO A 135 2.20 16.67 -21.82
CA PRO A 135 1.12 17.63 -22.04
C PRO A 135 1.53 18.72 -23.06
N PRO A 136 0.56 19.40 -23.68
CA PRO A 136 0.83 20.54 -24.55
C PRO A 136 1.70 21.61 -23.85
N GLY A 137 2.72 22.13 -24.54
CA GLY A 137 3.63 23.13 -24.00
C GLY A 137 4.82 22.57 -23.20
N TRP A 138 4.97 21.24 -23.12
CA TRP A 138 6.18 20.64 -22.58
C TRP A 138 7.40 20.89 -23.49
N PRO A 139 8.61 21.10 -22.94
CA PRO A 139 9.79 21.33 -23.76
C PRO A 139 10.06 20.18 -24.75
N GLU A 140 10.30 20.54 -26.01
CA GLU A 140 10.56 19.58 -27.09
C GLU A 140 11.82 18.75 -26.77
N GLY A 141 11.70 17.42 -26.89
CA GLY A 141 12.77 16.47 -26.59
C GLY A 141 13.06 16.24 -25.10
N ALA A 142 12.38 16.91 -24.17
CA ALA A 142 12.53 16.65 -22.74
C ALA A 142 11.72 15.40 -22.33
N PRO A 143 12.30 14.45 -21.56
CA PRO A 143 11.55 13.28 -21.11
C PRO A 143 10.41 13.70 -20.19
N TYR A 144 9.23 13.12 -20.41
CA TYR A 144 8.07 13.25 -19.53
C TYR A 144 7.75 11.90 -18.91
N SER A 145 7.76 11.86 -17.59
CA SER A 145 7.52 10.67 -16.79
C SER A 145 6.30 10.87 -15.91
N LEU A 146 5.67 9.77 -15.49
CA LEU A 146 4.47 9.81 -14.66
C LEU A 146 4.64 10.61 -13.36
N LEU A 147 5.81 10.49 -12.71
CA LEU A 147 6.15 11.25 -11.52
C LEU A 147 7.40 12.08 -11.79
N ASN A 148 7.22 13.33 -12.21
CA ASN A 148 8.35 14.20 -12.49
C ASN A 148 9.08 14.59 -11.20
N ARG A 149 10.41 14.72 -11.27
CA ARG A 149 11.25 15.06 -10.11
C ARG A 149 10.81 16.33 -9.36
N PHE A 150 10.22 17.29 -10.05
CA PHE A 150 9.76 18.55 -9.45
C PHE A 150 8.40 18.44 -8.75
N GLU A 151 7.58 17.47 -9.11
CA GLU A 151 6.32 17.15 -8.44
C GLU A 151 6.54 16.16 -7.30
N TYR A 152 7.45 15.23 -7.53
CA TYR A 152 7.72 14.12 -6.65
C TYR A 152 9.21 13.75 -6.72
N SER A 153 10.00 14.39 -5.86
CA SER A 153 11.45 14.28 -5.85
C SER A 153 11.89 12.86 -5.49
N VAL A 154 12.71 12.30 -6.37
CA VAL A 154 13.42 11.04 -6.16
C VAL A 154 12.56 9.77 -6.25
N ILE A 155 12.30 9.40 -7.50
CA ILE A 155 12.18 8.02 -7.97
C ILE A 155 13.02 7.74 -9.25
N PRO A 156 14.09 8.47 -9.65
CA PRO A 156 14.95 7.93 -10.72
C PRO A 156 15.75 6.74 -10.18
N ASN A 157 15.52 5.55 -10.73
CA ASN A 157 16.21 4.27 -10.43
C ASN A 157 15.94 3.61 -9.07
N ILE A 158 15.31 4.31 -8.13
CA ILE A 158 14.73 3.72 -6.93
C ILE A 158 13.31 3.27 -7.34
N MET A 159 12.87 2.04 -7.03
CA MET A 159 11.55 1.52 -7.44
C MET A 159 11.35 1.28 -8.96
N ARG A 160 12.37 0.81 -9.70
CA ARG A 160 12.28 0.54 -11.15
C ARG A 160 11.18 -0.46 -11.54
N SER A 161 10.86 -1.40 -10.66
CA SER A 161 9.83 -2.41 -10.90
C SER A 161 8.48 -2.04 -10.30
N SER A 162 8.35 -0.82 -9.75
CA SER A 162 7.09 -0.34 -9.21
C SER A 162 6.10 0.00 -10.33
N ARG A 163 4.84 -0.39 -10.10
CA ARG A 163 3.73 -0.14 -11.00
C ARG A 163 2.61 0.56 -10.26
N CYS A 164 1.89 1.40 -10.98
CA CYS A 164 0.77 2.15 -10.44
C CYS A 164 -0.35 2.26 -11.47
N LEU A 165 -1.56 2.45 -10.96
CA LEU A 165 -2.72 2.78 -11.74
C LEU A 165 -2.78 4.30 -11.91
N MET A 166 -2.83 4.76 -13.16
CA MET A 166 -3.07 6.16 -13.51
C MET A 166 -4.50 6.34 -13.99
N ILE A 167 -5.26 7.25 -13.36
CA ILE A 167 -6.63 7.59 -13.77
C ILE A 167 -6.71 9.08 -14.06
N ASN A 168 -7.16 9.45 -15.25
CA ASN A 168 -7.36 10.84 -15.66
C ASN A 168 -8.83 11.22 -15.47
N ARG A 169 -9.09 12.35 -14.79
CA ARG A 169 -10.44 12.88 -14.54
C ARG A 169 -10.45 14.40 -14.65
N GLY A 170 -10.94 14.90 -15.79
CA GLY A 170 -10.89 16.33 -16.07
C GLY A 170 -9.43 16.81 -16.08
N GLU A 171 -9.12 17.78 -15.23
CA GLU A 171 -7.75 18.32 -15.06
C GLU A 171 -6.91 17.55 -14.03
N ASP A 172 -7.50 16.63 -13.27
CA ASP A 172 -6.80 15.88 -12.24
C ASP A 172 -6.27 14.53 -12.78
N THR A 173 -5.03 14.20 -12.42
CA THR A 173 -4.43 12.88 -12.63
C THR A 173 -4.22 12.20 -11.29
N PHE A 174 -4.85 11.04 -11.11
CA PHE A 174 -4.70 10.21 -9.92
C PHE A 174 -3.68 9.11 -10.17
N ILE A 175 -2.67 9.02 -9.31
CA ILE A 175 -1.61 8.00 -9.39
C ILE A 175 -1.71 7.15 -8.12
N ILE A 176 -2.09 5.88 -8.29
CA ILE A 176 -2.35 4.97 -7.18
C ILE A 176 -1.33 3.83 -7.25
N PRO A 177 -0.38 3.72 -6.31
CA PRO A 177 0.56 2.60 -6.27
C PRO A 177 -0.18 1.27 -6.16
N ARG A 178 0.29 0.25 -6.89
CA ARG A 178 -0.30 -1.09 -6.85
C ARG A 178 -0.37 -1.66 -5.43
N MET A 179 0.65 -1.42 -4.61
CA MET A 179 0.67 -1.87 -3.22
C MET A 179 -0.44 -1.23 -2.37
N THR A 180 -0.80 0.03 -2.64
CA THR A 180 -1.93 0.68 -1.94
C THR A 180 -3.25 -0.01 -2.27
N ILE A 181 -3.45 -0.40 -3.54
CA ILE A 181 -4.62 -1.19 -3.97
C ILE A 181 -4.61 -2.54 -3.25
N PHE A 182 -3.50 -3.27 -3.30
CA PHE A 182 -3.35 -4.58 -2.66
C PHE A 182 -3.68 -4.53 -1.15
N LYS A 183 -3.09 -3.58 -0.44
CA LYS A 183 -3.34 -3.34 0.98
C LYS A 183 -4.80 -3.04 1.29
N THR A 184 -5.46 -2.26 0.44
CA THR A 184 -6.82 -1.79 0.72
C THR A 184 -7.82 -2.93 0.54
N PHE A 185 -7.66 -3.73 -0.50
CA PHE A 185 -8.64 -4.73 -0.88
C PHE A 185 -8.31 -6.15 -0.40
N TYR A 186 -7.03 -6.51 -0.28
CA TYR A 186 -6.60 -7.89 0.01
C TYR A 186 -5.88 -8.01 1.36
N ALA A 187 -5.05 -7.02 1.70
CA ALA A 187 -4.22 -7.05 2.91
C ALA A 187 -4.50 -5.91 3.90
N PRO A 188 -5.76 -5.68 4.34
CA PRO A 188 -6.09 -4.59 5.27
C PRO A 188 -5.72 -4.91 6.73
N HIS A 189 -5.43 -6.17 7.05
CA HIS A 189 -5.08 -6.65 8.38
C HIS A 189 -3.82 -7.51 8.35
N THR A 190 -3.10 -7.59 9.48
CA THR A 190 -1.80 -8.28 9.56
C THR A 190 -1.90 -9.75 9.18
N GLU A 191 -2.91 -10.48 9.65
CA GLU A 191 -3.07 -11.89 9.31
C GLU A 191 -3.46 -12.10 7.84
N LEU A 192 -4.32 -11.24 7.28
CA LEU A 192 -4.64 -11.25 5.84
C LEU A 192 -3.39 -10.98 4.99
N ALA A 193 -2.59 -9.99 5.38
CA ALA A 193 -1.35 -9.64 4.69
C ALA A 193 -0.33 -10.78 4.71
N LYS A 194 -0.23 -11.53 5.82
CA LYS A 194 0.62 -12.73 5.90
C LYS A 194 0.11 -13.82 4.96
N ALA A 195 -1.18 -14.15 5.02
CA ALA A 195 -1.77 -15.20 4.20
C ALA A 195 -1.59 -14.93 2.70
N PHE A 196 -1.98 -13.73 2.23
CA PHE A 196 -1.85 -13.36 0.81
C PHE A 196 -0.40 -13.27 0.31
N CYS A 197 0.56 -13.00 1.19
CA CYS A 197 1.97 -12.94 0.82
C CYS A 197 2.74 -14.24 1.11
N GLY A 198 2.10 -15.22 1.74
CA GLY A 198 2.70 -16.49 2.15
C GLY A 198 2.68 -17.57 1.07
N GLY A 199 1.90 -17.40 0.01
CA GLY A 199 1.79 -18.36 -1.09
C GLY A 199 0.48 -18.25 -1.85
N PRO A 200 0.12 -19.27 -2.65
CA PRO A 200 -1.18 -19.36 -3.29
C PRO A 200 -2.32 -19.26 -2.26
N TRP A 201 -3.35 -18.47 -2.58
CA TRP A 201 -4.44 -18.20 -1.64
C TRP A 201 -5.16 -19.47 -1.15
N ASN A 202 -5.38 -20.42 -2.04
CA ASN A 202 -6.08 -21.67 -1.73
C ASN A 202 -5.33 -22.52 -0.68
N ASP A 203 -4.01 -22.39 -0.61
CA ASP A 203 -3.15 -23.14 0.32
C ASP A 203 -3.00 -22.42 1.67
N ARG A 204 -3.49 -21.17 1.77
CA ARG A 204 -3.32 -20.26 2.91
C ARG A 204 -4.64 -19.86 3.55
N LEU A 205 -5.75 -20.39 3.03
CA LEU A 205 -7.09 -20.01 3.43
C LEU A 205 -7.35 -20.37 4.91
N ASP A 206 -6.82 -21.51 5.36
CA ASP A 206 -6.88 -22.00 6.73
C ASP A 206 -6.15 -21.10 7.75
N GLU A 207 -5.24 -20.23 7.30
CA GLU A 207 -4.54 -19.26 8.15
C GLU A 207 -5.46 -18.12 8.63
N VAL A 208 -6.61 -17.90 7.96
CA VAL A 208 -7.51 -16.76 8.24
C VAL A 208 -8.97 -17.17 8.47
N ILE A 209 -9.38 -18.33 7.96
CA ILE A 209 -10.67 -18.95 8.28
C ILE A 209 -10.47 -20.38 8.75
N CYS A 210 -11.37 -20.89 9.58
CA CYS A 210 -11.35 -22.29 9.98
C CYS A 210 -12.11 -23.14 8.95
N LEU A 211 -11.43 -24.15 8.40
CA LEU A 211 -12.00 -25.08 7.41
C LEU A 211 -12.44 -26.41 8.04
N ASP A 212 -12.17 -26.61 9.33
CA ASP A 212 -12.51 -27.83 10.06
C ASP A 212 -14.00 -27.90 10.41
N ASP A 213 -14.46 -29.13 10.62
CA ASP A 213 -15.81 -29.42 11.08
C ASP A 213 -15.81 -29.48 12.60
N PHE A 214 -16.58 -28.60 13.23
CA PHE A 214 -16.73 -28.61 14.69
C PHE A 214 -17.80 -29.62 15.11
N GLU A 215 -17.60 -30.25 16.27
CA GLU A 215 -18.59 -31.15 16.89
C GLU A 215 -19.94 -30.45 17.15
N SER A 216 -19.95 -29.12 17.29
CA SER A 216 -21.15 -28.30 17.39
C SER A 216 -21.97 -28.22 16.08
N GLY A 217 -21.47 -28.80 14.98
CA GLY A 217 -22.05 -28.69 13.65
C GLY A 217 -21.75 -27.37 12.93
N LEU A 218 -20.98 -26.48 13.55
CA LEU A 218 -20.53 -25.25 12.91
C LEU A 218 -19.44 -25.58 11.87
N LYS A 219 -19.57 -25.00 10.67
CA LYS A 219 -18.60 -25.14 9.58
C LYS A 219 -18.57 -23.89 8.72
N THR A 220 -17.40 -23.53 8.20
CA THR A 220 -17.30 -22.55 7.11
C THR A 220 -17.89 -23.11 5.82
N GLN A 221 -19.05 -22.61 5.40
CA GLN A 221 -19.76 -23.10 4.23
C GLN A 221 -20.77 -22.08 3.67
N LYS A 222 -21.11 -22.25 2.39
CA LYS A 222 -22.28 -21.60 1.79
C LYS A 222 -23.53 -22.41 2.16
N ILE A 223 -24.48 -21.75 2.81
CA ILE A 223 -25.82 -22.29 3.08
C ILE A 223 -26.72 -21.85 1.92
N THR A 224 -27.44 -22.79 1.32
CA THR A 224 -28.24 -22.56 0.12
C THR A 224 -29.66 -22.07 0.41
N HIS A 225 -30.18 -22.33 1.61
CA HIS A 225 -31.55 -21.96 2.01
C HIS A 225 -31.60 -21.52 3.49
N PRO A 226 -31.63 -20.21 3.80
CA PRO A 226 -31.47 -19.06 2.89
C PRO A 226 -30.07 -19.00 2.29
N GLU A 227 -29.89 -18.32 1.16
CA GLU A 227 -28.56 -18.09 0.58
C GLU A 227 -27.75 -17.18 1.52
N GLN A 228 -26.87 -17.80 2.32
CA GLN A 228 -26.03 -17.11 3.27
C GLN A 228 -24.67 -17.79 3.38
N TRP A 229 -23.68 -17.04 3.83
CA TRP A 229 -22.36 -17.57 4.14
C TRP A 229 -22.22 -17.74 5.65
N ASN A 230 -21.86 -18.94 6.08
CA ASN A 230 -21.31 -19.15 7.41
C ASN A 230 -19.79 -19.17 7.27
N ILE A 231 -19.10 -18.22 7.90
CA ILE A 231 -17.64 -18.15 7.91
C ILE A 231 -17.17 -18.18 9.36
N ILE A 232 -16.32 -19.16 9.68
CA ILE A 232 -15.65 -19.22 10.98
C ILE A 232 -14.26 -18.62 10.81
N LEU A 233 -13.99 -17.54 11.54
CA LEU A 233 -12.71 -16.84 11.47
C LEU A 233 -11.66 -17.48 12.38
N GLN A 234 -10.40 -17.34 11.99
CA GLN A 234 -9.29 -17.61 12.91
C GLN A 234 -9.25 -16.56 14.03
N VAL A 235 -8.77 -16.95 15.21
CA VAL A 235 -8.84 -16.15 16.45
C VAL A 235 -8.27 -14.72 16.30
N ARG A 236 -7.24 -14.55 15.48
CA ARG A 236 -6.56 -13.26 15.28
C ARG A 236 -7.16 -12.42 14.16
N VAL A 237 -8.23 -12.87 13.51
CA VAL A 237 -8.90 -12.16 12.41
C VAL A 237 -10.16 -11.50 12.95
N PRO A 238 -10.24 -10.16 12.94
CA PRO A 238 -11.43 -9.45 13.39
C PRO A 238 -12.68 -9.72 12.54
N ASP A 239 -13.85 -9.78 13.18
CA ASP A 239 -15.16 -10.03 12.55
C ASP A 239 -15.51 -9.09 11.40
N VAL A 240 -14.99 -7.86 11.41
CA VAL A 240 -15.20 -6.88 10.33
C VAL A 240 -14.69 -7.37 8.97
N PHE A 241 -13.78 -8.36 8.95
CA PHE A 241 -13.25 -8.95 7.72
C PHE A 241 -14.03 -10.20 7.26
N ALA A 242 -15.05 -10.66 8.00
CA ALA A 242 -15.85 -11.82 7.58
C ALA A 242 -16.49 -11.65 6.18
N PRO A 243 -17.10 -10.49 5.82
CA PRO A 243 -17.67 -10.32 4.47
C PRO A 243 -16.61 -10.39 3.37
N LEU A 244 -15.42 -9.83 3.62
CA LEU A 244 -14.31 -9.86 2.69
C LEU A 244 -13.81 -11.30 2.46
N LEU A 245 -13.66 -12.06 3.55
CA LEU A 245 -13.23 -13.44 3.50
C LEU A 245 -14.26 -14.34 2.82
N ALA A 246 -15.56 -14.11 3.03
CA ALA A 246 -16.62 -14.79 2.30
C ALA A 246 -16.48 -14.63 0.77
N CYS A 247 -16.18 -13.41 0.30
CA CYS A 247 -15.91 -13.15 -1.12
C CYS A 247 -14.68 -13.89 -1.64
N PHE A 248 -13.62 -14.00 -0.84
CA PHE A 248 -12.41 -14.71 -1.27
C PHE A 248 -12.57 -16.23 -1.27
N THR A 249 -13.43 -16.80 -0.42
CA THR A 249 -13.83 -18.20 -0.52
C THR A 249 -14.55 -18.51 -1.83
N LEU A 250 -15.42 -17.61 -2.31
CA LEU A 250 -16.10 -17.78 -3.61
C LEU A 250 -15.09 -17.91 -4.76
N MET A 251 -14.06 -17.06 -4.78
CA MET A 251 -13.02 -17.09 -5.81
C MET A 251 -12.25 -18.41 -5.81
N SER A 252 -11.96 -18.99 -4.64
CA SER A 252 -11.30 -20.30 -4.54
C SER A 252 -12.17 -21.47 -5.07
N SER A 253 -13.50 -21.34 -5.00
CA SER A 253 -14.44 -22.40 -5.36
C SER A 253 -14.73 -22.46 -6.87
N GLN A 254 -14.63 -21.34 -7.59
CA GLN A 254 -14.86 -21.30 -9.04
C GLN A 254 -13.75 -22.00 -9.84
N ASP A 255 -12.52 -22.05 -9.32
CA ASP A 255 -11.41 -22.78 -9.95
C ASP A 255 -11.47 -24.31 -9.74
N ARG A 256 -12.29 -24.81 -8.80
CA ARG A 256 -12.50 -26.26 -8.63
C ARG A 256 -13.58 -26.84 -9.55
N ALA A 257 -14.35 -26.01 -10.24
CA ALA A 257 -15.40 -26.44 -11.17
C ALA A 257 -14.92 -26.49 -12.64
N LEU A 258 -13.65 -26.15 -12.90
CA LEU A 258 -13.03 -26.11 -14.24
C LEU A 258 -11.85 -27.10 -14.40
N LEU A 259 -11.73 -28.09 -13.50
CA LEU A 259 -10.87 -29.27 -13.64
C LEU A 259 -11.72 -30.54 -13.45
#